data_AF-A0A953KSC5-F1
#
_entry.id   AF-A0A953KSC5-F1
#
_cell.length_a   1.000
_cell.length_b   1.000
_cell.length_c   1.000
_cell.angle_alpha   90.00
_cell.angle_beta   90.00
_cell.angle_gamma   90.00
#
_symmetry.space_group_name_H-M   'P 1'
#
loop_
_entity.id
_entity.type
_entity.pdbx_description
1 polymer ?
#
loop_
_entity_poly.entity_id
_entity_poly.type
_entity_poly.pdbx_seq_one_letter_code
_entity_poly.pdbx_strand_id
1 'polypeptide(L)'
;MEILEAKTDAHFDAVRRLLAAYIAEHGFSPNTSSIFRDLGDLPGRYAPPDGALFLAVLGEEPIGCVALAASADGTAELKRLFVSPPRRGAGVGRALCQAVIAHARETGRPRLVLSARASWTPAVSLFTSLGFIATEPFKPLKPVDMIFMGLDLSATAPRPAEDASTVEVYKVSGSDLDDPAFAATLARELATRWRDGTRLVLIHGGGKELTELLTALQIPTRFSEGLRVTTRAGRDAALMVLSGLANKRLAAALIQEGIQAIGVSGVDAGVVRVERINDELQYVGRPVSVRASTLRAWLEGGWLPVMAPMSLGVDGEIYNVNADHVAGAVAAALGAKLLTFITNVPGVLNKRMELIPTLTARKTEALIADGAISGGMIPKVRTCLEALDAGVTRVRITNLAGVSAGKGTVFIPAGQDAVAEPSS
;
A
#
# COMPACT_ATOMS: atom_id res chain seq x y z
N MET A 1 15.18 -18.76 -14.11
CA MET A 1 14.35 -19.68 -13.30
C MET A 1 12.91 -19.43 -13.68
N GLU A 2 12.16 -20.49 -13.92
CA GLU A 2 10.75 -20.46 -14.29
C GLU A 2 9.93 -21.26 -13.29
N ILE A 3 8.68 -20.84 -13.04
CA ILE A 3 7.71 -21.60 -12.24
C ILE A 3 6.67 -22.18 -13.19
N LEU A 4 6.52 -23.51 -13.18
CA LEU A 4 5.61 -24.26 -14.02
C LEU A 4 4.57 -24.96 -13.16
N GLU A 5 3.34 -25.05 -13.64
CA GLU A 5 2.34 -25.97 -13.09
C GLU A 5 2.60 -27.38 -13.66
N ALA A 6 2.75 -28.36 -12.78
CA ALA A 6 3.07 -29.74 -13.16
C ALA A 6 1.83 -30.43 -13.76
N LYS A 7 1.83 -30.61 -15.09
CA LYS A 7 0.72 -31.20 -15.87
C LYS A 7 1.05 -32.49 -16.63
N THR A 8 2.31 -32.92 -16.66
CA THR A 8 2.78 -34.04 -17.50
C THR A 8 3.50 -35.08 -16.66
N ASP A 9 3.61 -36.30 -17.15
CA ASP A 9 4.33 -37.37 -16.46
C ASP A 9 5.78 -36.98 -16.14
N ALA A 10 6.46 -36.30 -17.09
CA ALA A 10 7.81 -35.77 -16.88
C ALA A 10 7.87 -34.76 -15.72
N HIS A 11 6.86 -33.90 -15.57
CA HIS A 11 6.75 -33.00 -14.42
C HIS A 11 6.53 -33.79 -13.13
N PHE A 12 5.62 -34.76 -13.12
CA PHE A 12 5.36 -35.55 -11.92
C PHE A 12 6.59 -36.35 -11.49
N ASP A 13 7.35 -36.92 -12.42
CA ASP A 13 8.61 -37.59 -12.14
C ASP A 13 9.66 -36.64 -11.55
N ALA A 14 9.74 -35.40 -12.04
CA ALA A 14 10.59 -34.37 -11.45
C ALA A 14 10.19 -34.04 -10.00
N VAL A 15 8.88 -33.91 -9.73
CA VAL A 15 8.38 -33.72 -8.35
C VAL A 15 8.73 -34.94 -7.49
N ARG A 16 8.54 -36.18 -7.97
CA ARG A 16 8.91 -37.40 -7.22
C ARG A 16 10.38 -37.40 -6.83
N ARG A 17 11.29 -37.02 -7.74
CA ARG A 17 12.73 -36.91 -7.46
C ARG A 17 13.02 -35.86 -6.37
N LEU A 18 12.41 -34.68 -6.46
CA LEU A 18 12.57 -33.62 -5.46
C LEU A 18 12.04 -34.04 -4.08
N LEU A 19 10.88 -34.70 -4.03
CA LEU A 19 10.31 -35.21 -2.78
C LEU A 19 11.11 -36.37 -2.20
N ALA A 20 11.69 -37.24 -3.02
CA ALA A 20 12.61 -38.28 -2.55
C ALA A 20 13.85 -37.67 -1.88
N ALA A 21 14.43 -36.62 -2.47
CA ALA A 21 15.53 -35.87 -1.86
C ALA A 21 15.11 -35.20 -0.54
N TYR A 22 13.92 -34.60 -0.49
CA TYR A 22 13.35 -34.01 0.73
C TYR A 22 13.16 -35.05 1.85
N ILE A 23 12.73 -36.27 1.51
CA ILE A 23 12.61 -37.39 2.46
C ILE A 23 13.96 -37.78 3.02
N ALA A 24 14.96 -37.95 2.15
CA ALA A 24 16.31 -38.34 2.54
C ALA A 24 16.95 -37.30 3.46
N GLU A 25 16.75 -36.00 3.19
CA GLU A 25 17.32 -34.91 3.98
C GLU A 25 16.75 -34.82 5.41
N HIS A 26 15.44 -35.00 5.57
CA HIS A 26 14.77 -34.80 6.87
C HIS A 26 14.43 -36.08 7.62
N GLY A 27 14.80 -37.25 7.09
CA GLY A 27 14.62 -38.54 7.74
C GLY A 27 13.15 -38.86 8.05
N PHE A 28 12.23 -38.54 7.13
CA PHE A 28 10.81 -38.86 7.34
C PHE A 28 10.60 -40.37 7.45
N SER A 29 9.81 -40.79 8.44
CA SER A 29 9.44 -42.21 8.59
C SER A 29 8.26 -42.57 7.67
N PRO A 30 8.31 -43.71 6.96
CA PRO A 30 7.21 -44.24 6.16
C PRO A 30 5.89 -44.39 6.93
N ASN A 31 5.97 -44.69 8.23
CA ASN A 31 4.81 -45.01 9.06
C ASN A 31 4.08 -43.77 9.60
N THR A 32 4.72 -42.60 9.59
CA THR A 32 4.18 -41.39 10.23
C THR A 32 4.05 -40.19 9.29
N SER A 33 4.69 -40.22 8.13
CA SER A 33 4.66 -39.10 7.18
C SER A 33 3.78 -39.38 5.98
N SER A 34 2.81 -38.50 5.75
CA SER A 34 1.95 -38.54 4.55
C SER A 34 2.71 -38.36 3.23
N ILE A 35 4.00 -38.02 3.27
CA ILE A 35 4.81 -37.78 2.07
C ILE A 35 5.01 -39.04 1.22
N PHE A 36 5.07 -40.21 1.85
CA PHE A 36 5.26 -41.47 1.13
C PHE A 36 4.02 -41.86 0.32
N ARG A 37 2.82 -41.58 0.84
CA ARG A 37 1.57 -41.73 0.09
C ARG A 37 1.52 -40.78 -1.09
N ASP A 38 1.82 -39.50 -0.84
CA ASP A 38 1.84 -38.49 -1.90
C ASP A 38 2.84 -38.88 -3.01
N LEU A 39 4.02 -39.39 -2.66
CA LEU A 39 5.06 -39.78 -3.63
C LEU A 39 4.65 -40.98 -4.50
N GLY A 40 3.73 -41.83 -4.05
CA GLY A 40 3.16 -42.93 -4.84
C GLY A 40 2.01 -42.49 -5.74
N ASP A 41 1.22 -41.52 -5.29
CA ASP A 41 -0.07 -41.15 -5.88
C ASP A 41 -0.07 -39.80 -6.62
N LEU A 42 1.08 -39.21 -6.95
CA LEU A 42 1.09 -37.92 -7.67
C LEU A 42 0.35 -38.01 -9.03
N PRO A 43 -0.48 -37.01 -9.38
CA PRO A 43 -0.75 -35.78 -8.63
C PRO A 43 -1.73 -35.94 -7.45
N GLY A 44 -2.59 -36.97 -7.46
CA GLY A 44 -3.47 -37.33 -6.34
C GLY A 44 -4.35 -36.16 -5.91
N ARG A 45 -4.36 -35.85 -4.60
CA ARG A 45 -5.07 -34.68 -4.05
C ARG A 45 -4.57 -33.31 -4.53
N TYR A 46 -3.48 -33.28 -5.27
CA TYR A 46 -2.92 -32.06 -5.87
C TYR A 46 -3.33 -31.90 -7.33
N ALA A 47 -4.18 -32.79 -7.86
CA ALA A 47 -4.76 -32.66 -9.18
C ALA A 47 -5.78 -31.51 -9.23
N PRO A 48 -5.89 -30.80 -10.36
CA PRO A 48 -7.01 -29.89 -10.61
C PRO A 48 -8.37 -30.62 -10.50
N PRO A 49 -9.46 -29.91 -10.15
CA PRO A 49 -9.56 -28.46 -9.93
C PRO A 49 -9.23 -28.02 -8.49
N ASP A 50 -9.09 -28.96 -7.56
CA ASP A 50 -9.00 -28.67 -6.13
C ASP A 50 -7.56 -28.60 -5.59
N GLY A 51 -6.59 -28.98 -6.40
CA GLY A 51 -5.17 -28.91 -6.06
C GLY A 51 -4.31 -28.43 -7.21
N ALA A 52 -3.07 -28.12 -6.88
CA ALA A 52 -2.04 -27.79 -7.86
C ALA A 52 -0.67 -28.25 -7.39
N LEU A 53 0.20 -28.56 -8.35
CA LEU A 53 1.62 -28.81 -8.14
C LEU A 53 2.42 -27.81 -8.95
N PHE A 54 3.37 -27.14 -8.31
CA PHE A 54 4.28 -26.21 -8.96
C PHE A 54 5.71 -26.72 -8.88
N LEU A 55 6.43 -26.55 -9.98
CA LEU A 55 7.84 -26.85 -10.16
C LEU A 55 8.61 -25.56 -10.44
N ALA A 56 9.76 -25.40 -9.79
CA ALA A 56 10.75 -24.42 -10.18
C ALA A 56 11.82 -25.09 -11.04
N VAL A 57 12.08 -24.57 -12.22
CA VAL A 57 13.10 -25.08 -13.15
C VAL A 57 14.14 -24.01 -13.48
N LEU A 58 15.38 -24.44 -13.67
CA LEU A 58 16.48 -23.61 -14.17
C LEU A 58 17.06 -24.26 -15.43
N GLY A 59 16.67 -23.74 -16.59
CA GLY A 59 16.84 -24.49 -17.84
C GLY A 59 15.97 -25.75 -17.76
N GLU A 60 16.57 -26.91 -17.96
CA GLU A 60 15.89 -28.21 -17.83
C GLU A 60 15.98 -28.83 -16.43
N GLU A 61 16.74 -28.22 -15.50
CA GLU A 61 16.97 -28.76 -14.15
C GLU A 61 15.82 -28.41 -13.21
N PRO A 62 15.10 -29.39 -12.62
CA PRO A 62 14.14 -29.13 -11.55
C PRO A 62 14.86 -28.80 -10.24
N ILE A 63 14.61 -27.61 -9.71
CA ILE A 63 15.33 -27.08 -8.54
C ILE A 63 14.45 -26.86 -7.30
N GLY A 64 13.13 -27.03 -7.42
CA GLY A 64 12.21 -26.96 -6.29
C GLY A 64 10.78 -27.30 -6.66
N CYS A 65 9.96 -27.58 -5.65
CA CYS A 65 8.54 -27.86 -5.83
C CYS A 65 7.71 -27.34 -4.65
N VAL A 66 6.41 -27.16 -4.88
CA VAL A 66 5.40 -26.94 -3.84
C VAL A 66 4.06 -27.45 -4.33
N ALA A 67 3.18 -27.80 -3.40
CA ALA A 67 1.85 -28.31 -3.67
C ALA A 67 0.79 -27.46 -2.95
N LEU A 68 -0.40 -27.42 -3.53
CA LEU A 68 -1.63 -26.95 -2.91
C LEU A 68 -2.63 -28.10 -2.90
N ALA A 69 -3.24 -28.36 -1.74
CA ALA A 69 -4.40 -29.23 -1.64
C ALA A 69 -5.54 -28.47 -0.96
N ALA A 70 -6.69 -28.34 -1.63
CA ALA A 70 -7.86 -27.76 -1.02
C ALA A 70 -8.69 -28.80 -0.25
N SER A 71 -9.37 -28.30 0.77
CA SER A 71 -10.38 -29.02 1.56
C SER A 71 -11.78 -28.59 1.13
N ALA A 72 -12.78 -29.42 1.44
CA ALA A 72 -14.18 -29.18 1.05
C ALA A 72 -14.79 -27.91 1.67
N ASP A 73 -14.21 -27.42 2.76
CA ASP A 73 -14.60 -26.17 3.44
C ASP A 73 -14.03 -24.90 2.76
N GLY A 74 -13.33 -25.07 1.62
CA GLY A 74 -12.69 -23.97 0.89
C GLY A 74 -11.28 -23.63 1.37
N THR A 75 -10.80 -24.20 2.48
CA THR A 75 -9.44 -23.95 2.98
C THR A 75 -8.41 -24.66 2.08
N ALA A 76 -7.44 -23.91 1.56
CA ALA A 76 -6.29 -24.48 0.85
C ALA A 76 -5.13 -24.72 1.81
N GLU A 77 -4.39 -25.82 1.64
CA GLU A 77 -3.15 -26.10 2.38
C GLU A 77 -1.93 -26.06 1.46
N LEU A 78 -0.95 -25.21 1.77
CA LEU A 78 0.37 -25.23 1.15
C LEU A 78 1.18 -26.39 1.73
N LYS A 79 1.59 -27.31 0.86
CA LYS A 79 2.31 -28.54 1.23
C LYS A 79 3.55 -28.71 0.37
N ARG A 80 4.45 -29.59 0.82
CA ARG A 80 5.57 -30.10 0.01
C ARG A 80 6.49 -29.03 -0.58
N LEU A 81 6.64 -27.89 0.10
CA LEU A 81 7.64 -26.90 -0.26
C LEU A 81 9.03 -27.50 -0.06
N PHE A 82 9.78 -27.63 -1.15
CA PHE A 82 11.17 -28.06 -1.13
C PHE A 82 11.97 -27.29 -2.17
N VAL A 83 13.19 -26.90 -1.80
CA VAL A 83 14.17 -26.29 -2.69
C VAL A 83 15.47 -27.05 -2.55
N SER A 84 16.03 -27.45 -3.69
CA SER A 84 17.32 -28.14 -3.77
C SER A 84 18.39 -27.37 -3.00
N PRO A 85 19.18 -28.01 -2.11
CA PRO A 85 20.13 -27.32 -1.23
C PRO A 85 21.05 -26.29 -1.92
N PRO A 86 21.65 -26.57 -3.09
CA PRO A 86 22.52 -25.61 -3.79
C PRO A 86 21.79 -24.35 -4.30
N ARG A 87 20.45 -24.34 -4.31
CA ARG A 87 19.62 -23.26 -4.85
C ARG A 87 18.86 -22.49 -3.76
N ARG A 88 19.10 -22.81 -2.48
CA ARG A 88 18.55 -22.06 -1.34
C ARG A 88 19.18 -20.67 -1.26
N GLY A 89 18.43 -19.69 -0.76
CA GLY A 89 18.87 -18.29 -0.73
C GLY A 89 18.73 -17.51 -2.04
N ALA A 90 18.44 -18.17 -3.16
CA ALA A 90 18.26 -17.54 -4.48
C ALA A 90 16.81 -17.12 -4.80
N GLY A 91 15.93 -17.03 -3.80
CA GLY A 91 14.53 -16.62 -3.97
C GLY A 91 13.55 -17.70 -4.49
N VAL A 92 14.03 -18.92 -4.81
CA VAL A 92 13.21 -20.04 -5.34
C VAL A 92 11.99 -20.35 -4.46
N GLY A 93 12.20 -20.47 -3.15
CA GLY A 93 11.11 -20.79 -2.21
C GLY A 93 10.03 -19.70 -2.17
N ARG A 94 10.43 -18.43 -2.26
CA ARG A 94 9.49 -17.30 -2.34
C ARG A 94 8.66 -17.38 -3.60
N ALA A 95 9.29 -17.60 -4.76
CA ALA A 95 8.59 -17.70 -6.03
C ALA A 95 7.57 -18.85 -6.05
N LEU A 96 7.95 -20.02 -5.51
CA LEU A 96 7.04 -21.17 -5.35
C LEU A 96 5.85 -20.83 -4.45
N CYS A 97 6.07 -20.22 -3.28
CA CYS A 97 4.98 -19.82 -2.40
C CYS A 97 4.05 -18.77 -3.06
N GLN A 98 4.61 -17.82 -3.80
CA GLN A 98 3.82 -16.81 -4.52
C GLN A 98 2.94 -17.45 -5.60
N ALA A 99 3.43 -18.46 -6.32
CA ALA A 99 2.61 -19.21 -7.29
C ALA A 99 1.43 -19.92 -6.62
N VAL A 100 1.65 -20.53 -5.45
CA VAL A 100 0.57 -21.17 -4.67
C VAL A 100 -0.45 -20.15 -4.16
N ILE A 101 0.01 -19.00 -3.65
CA ILE A 101 -0.86 -17.91 -3.20
C ILE A 101 -1.70 -17.38 -4.37
N ALA A 102 -1.09 -17.16 -5.54
CA ALA A 102 -1.79 -16.72 -6.74
C ALA A 102 -2.87 -17.74 -7.16
N HIS A 103 -2.51 -19.02 -7.26
CA HIS A 103 -3.46 -20.08 -7.61
C HIS A 103 -4.61 -20.21 -6.60
N ALA A 104 -4.32 -20.10 -5.30
CA ALA A 104 -5.35 -20.12 -4.26
C ALA A 104 -6.34 -18.95 -4.42
N ARG A 105 -5.86 -17.76 -4.80
CA ARG A 105 -6.73 -16.61 -5.11
C ARG A 105 -7.55 -16.82 -6.37
N GLU A 106 -6.93 -17.28 -7.44
CA GLU A 106 -7.59 -17.56 -8.73
C GLU A 106 -8.69 -18.61 -8.60
N THR A 107 -8.50 -19.60 -7.73
CA THR A 107 -9.49 -20.65 -7.44
C THR A 107 -10.47 -20.27 -6.32
N GLY A 108 -10.49 -18.99 -5.91
CA GLY A 108 -11.48 -18.47 -4.96
C GLY A 108 -11.36 -19.01 -3.53
N ARG A 109 -10.16 -19.43 -3.11
CA ARG A 109 -9.95 -19.99 -1.78
C ARG A 109 -9.86 -18.85 -0.76
N PRO A 110 -10.73 -18.79 0.27
CA PRO A 110 -10.74 -17.70 1.24
C PRO A 110 -9.55 -17.74 2.21
N ARG A 111 -8.87 -18.88 2.31
CA ARG A 111 -7.78 -19.08 3.27
C ARG A 111 -6.75 -20.06 2.74
N LEU A 112 -5.48 -19.73 2.96
CA LEU A 112 -4.35 -20.63 2.72
C LEU A 112 -3.64 -20.91 4.05
N VAL A 113 -3.49 -22.19 4.40
CA VAL A 113 -2.86 -22.61 5.66
C VAL A 113 -1.64 -23.48 5.39
N LEU A 114 -0.74 -23.56 6.36
CA LEU A 114 0.41 -24.46 6.32
C LEU A 114 0.80 -24.91 7.71
N SER A 115 1.56 -26.00 7.77
CA SER A 115 2.24 -26.45 8.98
C SER A 115 3.73 -26.58 8.72
N ALA A 116 4.56 -26.12 9.65
CA ALA A 116 6.01 -26.24 9.58
C ALA A 116 6.56 -26.71 10.93
N ARG A 117 7.80 -27.18 10.97
CA ARG A 117 8.51 -27.36 12.24
C ARG A 117 9.02 -26.01 12.73
N ALA A 118 8.84 -25.71 14.02
CA ALA A 118 9.34 -24.49 14.65
C ALA A 118 10.86 -24.33 14.48
N SER A 119 11.58 -25.46 14.47
CA SER A 119 13.03 -25.53 14.27
C SER A 119 13.51 -25.15 12.86
N TRP A 120 12.60 -25.05 11.88
CA TRP A 120 12.93 -24.69 10.49
C TRP A 120 12.89 -23.18 10.27
N THR A 121 13.69 -22.44 11.03
CA THR A 121 13.70 -20.97 11.08
C THR A 121 13.71 -20.29 9.69
N PRO A 122 14.49 -20.74 8.68
CA PRO A 122 14.45 -20.13 7.35
C PRO A 122 13.10 -20.26 6.64
N ALA A 123 12.42 -21.39 6.80
CA ALA A 123 11.09 -21.62 6.22
C ALA A 123 10.04 -20.78 6.95
N VAL A 124 10.08 -20.75 8.28
CA VAL A 124 9.16 -19.92 9.09
C VAL A 124 9.32 -18.44 8.74
N SER A 125 10.56 -17.94 8.65
CA SER A 125 10.85 -16.57 8.24
C SER A 125 10.33 -16.25 6.84
N LEU A 126 10.48 -17.18 5.89
CA LEU A 126 9.91 -17.05 4.55
C LEU A 126 8.38 -16.89 4.61
N PHE A 127 7.67 -17.76 5.34
CA PHE A 127 6.21 -17.69 5.44
C PHE A 127 5.74 -16.39 6.11
N THR A 128 6.36 -15.98 7.22
CA THR A 128 6.05 -14.71 7.88
C THR A 128 6.24 -13.52 6.95
N SER A 129 7.32 -13.51 6.16
CA SER A 129 7.57 -12.45 5.16
C SER A 129 6.61 -12.44 3.97
N LEU A 130 5.76 -13.47 3.86
CA LEU A 130 4.68 -13.58 2.87
C LEU A 130 3.30 -13.31 3.49
N GLY A 131 3.26 -12.84 4.74
CA GLY A 131 2.02 -12.47 5.43
C GLY A 131 1.32 -13.61 6.16
N PHE A 132 1.92 -14.80 6.23
CA PHE A 132 1.38 -15.87 7.06
C PHE A 132 1.56 -15.52 8.55
N ILE A 133 0.49 -15.66 9.33
CA ILE A 133 0.48 -15.47 10.78
C ILE A 133 0.21 -16.79 11.50
N ALA A 134 0.60 -16.89 12.77
CA ALA A 134 0.28 -18.07 13.57
C ALA A 134 -1.24 -18.28 13.68
N THR A 135 -1.69 -19.54 13.67
CA THR A 135 -3.10 -19.93 13.84
C THR A 135 -3.22 -21.14 14.77
N GLU A 136 -4.44 -21.38 15.25
CA GLU A 136 -4.81 -22.65 15.87
C GLU A 136 -4.55 -23.84 14.92
N PRO A 137 -4.19 -25.02 15.46
CA PRO A 137 -4.01 -26.24 14.68
C PRO A 137 -5.27 -26.61 13.89
N PHE A 138 -5.14 -26.73 12.57
CA PHE A 138 -6.21 -27.21 11.68
C PHE A 138 -6.13 -28.73 11.40
N LYS A 139 -5.19 -29.42 12.04
CA LYS A 139 -5.02 -30.89 12.01
C LYS A 139 -4.36 -31.36 13.31
N PRO A 140 -4.48 -32.65 13.68
CA PRO A 140 -3.89 -33.18 14.89
C PRO A 140 -2.38 -32.91 14.99
N LEU A 141 -1.93 -32.45 16.16
CA LEU A 141 -0.53 -32.14 16.48
C LEU A 141 0.35 -33.39 16.45
N LYS A 142 1.08 -33.59 15.35
CA LYS A 142 2.16 -34.58 15.23
C LYS A 142 3.19 -34.08 14.23
N PRO A 143 4.50 -33.95 14.57
CA PRO A 143 5.17 -34.03 15.89
C PRO A 143 4.95 -32.80 16.80
N VAL A 144 5.53 -32.85 18.02
CA VAL A 144 5.39 -31.86 19.12
C VAL A 144 5.91 -30.46 18.75
N ASP A 145 6.84 -30.33 17.81
CA ASP A 145 7.44 -29.06 17.38
C ASP A 145 6.72 -28.40 16.18
N MET A 146 5.50 -28.82 15.88
CA MET A 146 4.74 -28.32 14.74
C MET A 146 4.04 -26.99 15.05
N ILE A 147 4.28 -25.99 14.21
CA ILE A 147 3.52 -24.73 14.19
C ILE A 147 2.56 -24.71 13.01
N PHE A 148 1.48 -23.95 13.16
CA PHE A 148 0.48 -23.74 12.13
C PHE A 148 0.43 -22.26 11.79
N MET A 149 0.40 -21.97 10.50
CA MET A 149 0.30 -20.61 10.02
C MET A 149 -0.81 -20.51 8.99
N GLY A 150 -1.49 -19.37 8.97
CA GLY A 150 -2.56 -19.06 8.04
C GLY A 150 -2.31 -17.72 7.35
N LEU A 151 -2.70 -17.67 6.09
CA LEU A 151 -2.82 -16.47 5.28
C LEU A 151 -4.29 -16.31 4.93
N ASP A 152 -4.87 -15.19 5.35
CA ASP A 152 -6.21 -14.80 4.93
C ASP A 152 -6.15 -14.34 3.47
N LEU A 153 -6.89 -15.03 2.61
CA LEU A 153 -7.02 -14.74 1.19
C LEU A 153 -8.34 -14.06 0.84
N SER A 154 -9.30 -14.04 1.78
CA SER A 154 -10.56 -13.30 1.64
C SER A 154 -10.32 -11.81 1.46
N ALA A 155 -9.17 -11.31 1.91
CA ALA A 155 -8.73 -9.93 1.77
C ALA A 155 -8.20 -9.53 0.36
N THR A 156 -8.45 -10.31 -0.70
CA THR A 156 -7.95 -9.97 -2.06
C THR A 156 -8.93 -10.21 -3.21
N ALA A 157 -10.21 -9.92 -3.00
CA ALA A 157 -10.91 -9.07 -3.94
C ALA A 157 -11.35 -7.83 -3.16
N PRO A 158 -11.13 -6.61 -3.66
CA PRO A 158 -11.77 -5.44 -3.07
C PRO A 158 -13.26 -5.73 -2.99
N ARG A 159 -13.82 -5.75 -1.77
CA ARG A 159 -15.26 -5.56 -1.63
C ARG A 159 -15.56 -4.27 -2.41
N PRO A 160 -16.48 -4.27 -3.40
CA PRO A 160 -16.93 -3.01 -3.99
C PRO A 160 -17.26 -2.09 -2.82
N ALA A 161 -16.80 -0.85 -2.88
CA ALA A 161 -17.16 0.12 -1.85
C ALA A 161 -18.68 0.28 -1.95
N GLU A 162 -19.43 -0.53 -1.19
CA GLU A 162 -20.89 -0.47 -1.15
C GLU A 162 -21.37 0.87 -0.61
N ASP A 163 -20.46 1.70 -0.11
CA ASP A 163 -20.77 3.03 0.31
C ASP A 163 -19.53 3.96 0.17
N ALA A 164 -19.76 5.20 -0.25
CA ALA A 164 -18.74 6.24 -0.31
C ALA A 164 -18.19 6.62 1.10
N SER A 165 -18.75 6.03 2.16
CA SER A 165 -18.49 6.33 3.57
C SER A 165 -17.14 5.86 4.14
N THR A 166 -16.27 5.22 3.36
CA THR A 166 -14.97 4.68 3.83
C THR A 166 -13.73 5.23 3.12
N VAL A 167 -13.88 6.23 2.25
CA VAL A 167 -12.72 6.83 1.55
C VAL A 167 -12.00 7.83 2.44
N GLU A 168 -10.69 7.65 2.60
CA GLU A 168 -9.78 8.62 3.22
C GLU A 168 -8.72 9.07 2.22
N VAL A 169 -8.36 10.35 2.28
CA VAL A 169 -7.30 10.95 1.47
C VAL A 169 -6.15 11.34 2.39
N TYR A 170 -4.95 10.95 2.01
CA TYR A 170 -3.73 11.27 2.73
C TYR A 170 -2.84 12.14 1.87
N LYS A 171 -2.40 13.28 2.41
CA LYS A 171 -1.35 14.08 1.82
C LYS A 171 -0.10 13.95 2.66
N VAL A 172 1.01 13.54 2.06
CA VAL A 172 2.33 13.54 2.70
C VAL A 172 3.23 14.63 2.13
N SER A 173 3.90 15.38 3.02
CA SER A 173 4.90 16.37 2.61
C SER A 173 6.11 15.70 1.97
N GLY A 174 6.71 16.41 1.00
CA GLY A 174 7.81 15.89 0.18
C GLY A 174 9.20 15.92 0.84
N SER A 175 9.34 16.47 2.05
CA SER A 175 10.64 16.71 2.70
C SER A 175 11.38 15.45 3.12
N ASP A 176 10.63 14.41 3.46
CA ASP A 176 11.13 13.18 4.07
C ASP A 176 10.87 11.96 3.17
N LEU A 177 10.42 12.18 1.93
CA LEU A 177 10.10 11.09 0.99
C LEU A 177 11.33 10.41 0.38
N ASP A 178 12.48 11.06 0.45
CA ASP A 178 13.77 10.49 0.06
C ASP A 178 14.40 9.64 1.17
N ASP A 179 13.87 9.68 2.39
CA ASP A 179 14.24 8.77 3.47
C ASP A 179 13.50 7.42 3.32
N PRO A 180 14.20 6.31 3.02
CA PRO A 180 13.59 4.99 2.90
C PRO A 180 12.90 4.52 4.18
N ALA A 181 13.39 4.90 5.36
CA ALA A 181 12.81 4.50 6.64
C ALA A 181 11.46 5.20 6.87
N PHE A 182 11.36 6.48 6.52
CA PHE A 182 10.10 7.22 6.52
C PHE A 182 9.10 6.62 5.54
N ALA A 183 9.50 6.39 4.28
CA ALA A 183 8.63 5.82 3.25
C ALA A 183 8.11 4.42 3.62
N ALA A 184 8.97 3.55 4.17
CA ALA A 184 8.57 2.22 4.62
C ALA A 184 7.62 2.29 5.83
N THR A 185 7.84 3.21 6.75
CA THR A 185 6.95 3.41 7.91
C THR A 185 5.59 3.91 7.46
N LEU A 186 5.55 4.93 6.60
CA LEU A 186 4.30 5.41 5.99
C LEU A 186 3.54 4.28 5.28
N ALA A 187 4.24 3.48 4.48
CA ALA A 187 3.64 2.37 3.75
C ALA A 187 2.98 1.35 4.70
N ARG A 188 3.66 0.97 5.80
CA ARG A 188 3.10 0.07 6.82
C ARG A 188 1.83 0.63 7.45
N GLU A 189 1.83 1.90 7.83
CA GLU A 189 0.67 2.53 8.46
C GLU A 189 -0.54 2.59 7.53
N LEU A 190 -0.33 2.96 6.26
CA LEU A 190 -1.39 2.95 5.26
C LEU A 190 -1.84 1.53 4.92
N ALA A 191 -0.94 0.55 4.94
CA ALA A 191 -1.28 -0.86 4.72
C ALA A 191 -2.21 -1.40 5.81
N THR A 192 -1.98 -1.06 7.08
CA THR A 192 -2.87 -1.43 8.18
C THR A 192 -4.28 -0.91 7.91
N ARG A 193 -4.44 0.39 7.65
CA ARG A 193 -5.75 1.00 7.35
C ARG A 193 -6.43 0.39 6.13
N TRP A 194 -5.66 0.10 5.08
CA TRP A 194 -6.16 -0.52 3.87
C TRP A 194 -6.71 -1.92 4.13
N ARG A 195 -6.00 -2.74 4.92
CA ARG A 195 -6.42 -4.09 5.32
C ARG A 195 -7.66 -4.08 6.22
N ASP A 196 -7.83 -3.04 7.04
CA ASP A 196 -9.03 -2.83 7.86
C ASP A 196 -10.27 -2.42 7.02
N GLY A 197 -10.13 -2.37 5.70
CA GLY A 197 -11.23 -2.09 4.77
C GLY A 197 -11.37 -0.62 4.36
N THR A 198 -10.52 0.27 4.86
CA THR A 198 -10.51 1.68 4.46
C THR A 198 -9.98 1.82 3.04
N ARG A 199 -10.62 2.65 2.21
CA ARG A 199 -10.15 2.94 0.86
C ARG A 199 -9.33 4.22 0.87
N LEU A 200 -8.12 4.17 0.36
CA LEU A 200 -7.13 5.23 0.51
C LEU A 200 -6.73 5.83 -0.84
N VAL A 201 -6.60 7.15 -0.89
CA VAL A 201 -5.83 7.86 -1.93
C VAL A 201 -4.66 8.57 -1.27
N LEU A 202 -3.44 8.32 -1.75
CA LEU A 202 -2.24 8.98 -1.26
C LEU A 202 -1.81 10.06 -2.26
N ILE A 203 -1.58 11.28 -1.78
CA ILE A 203 -1.05 12.40 -2.56
C ILE A 203 0.27 12.82 -1.92
N HIS A 204 1.28 13.08 -2.72
CA HIS A 204 2.60 13.42 -2.21
C HIS A 204 3.08 14.77 -2.71
N GLY A 205 4.00 15.39 -1.97
CA GLY A 205 4.83 16.50 -2.47
C GLY A 205 6.16 16.01 -3.02
N GLY A 206 7.11 16.92 -3.25
CA GLY A 206 8.49 16.54 -3.60
C GLY A 206 9.39 17.75 -3.80
N GLY A 207 9.20 18.78 -2.97
CA GLY A 207 9.88 20.07 -3.14
C GLY A 207 11.40 19.98 -3.03
N LYS A 208 11.91 19.07 -2.20
CA LYS A 208 13.35 18.86 -1.99
C LYS A 208 14.00 18.26 -3.25
N GLU A 209 13.55 17.09 -3.68
CA GLU A 209 14.07 16.41 -4.88
C GLU A 209 13.90 17.25 -6.15
N LEU A 210 12.80 17.99 -6.28
CA LEU A 210 12.64 18.93 -7.38
C LEU A 210 13.68 20.05 -7.33
N THR A 211 13.94 20.61 -6.15
CA THR A 211 14.96 21.67 -6.00
C THR A 211 16.36 21.15 -6.35
N GLU A 212 16.68 19.92 -5.94
CA GLU A 212 17.94 19.26 -6.27
C GLU A 212 18.10 19.08 -7.77
N LEU A 213 17.07 18.56 -8.47
CA LEU A 213 17.13 18.41 -9.92
C LEU A 213 17.24 19.75 -10.64
N LEU A 214 16.43 20.74 -10.27
CA LEU A 214 16.49 22.08 -10.90
C LEU A 214 17.88 22.71 -10.73
N THR A 215 18.50 22.55 -9.56
CA THR A 215 19.87 23.00 -9.30
C THR A 215 20.87 22.28 -10.21
N ALA A 216 20.77 20.95 -10.32
CA ALA A 216 21.64 20.16 -11.20
C ALA A 216 21.49 20.54 -12.69
N LEU A 217 20.28 20.89 -13.11
CA LEU A 217 19.97 21.35 -14.47
C LEU A 217 20.22 22.86 -14.68
N GLN A 218 20.70 23.57 -13.65
CA GLN A 218 20.92 25.02 -13.66
C GLN A 218 19.66 25.82 -14.04
N ILE A 219 18.48 25.32 -13.67
CA ILE A 219 17.19 25.98 -13.87
C ILE A 219 16.91 26.86 -12.65
N PRO A 220 16.78 28.20 -12.80
CA PRO A 220 16.54 29.10 -11.69
C PRO A 220 15.23 28.79 -10.95
N THR A 221 15.29 28.78 -9.62
CA THR A 221 14.11 28.65 -8.76
C THR A 221 13.71 30.02 -8.21
N ARG A 222 12.44 30.39 -8.39
CA ARG A 222 11.81 31.56 -7.78
C ARG A 222 10.48 31.16 -7.17
N PHE A 223 10.11 31.83 -6.08
CA PHE A 223 8.79 31.74 -5.50
C PHE A 223 8.04 33.06 -5.67
N SER A 224 6.73 32.98 -5.89
CA SER A 224 5.80 34.10 -5.84
C SER A 224 4.54 33.63 -5.12
N GLU A 225 4.05 34.42 -4.17
CA GLU A 225 2.86 34.08 -3.35
C GLU A 225 2.95 32.70 -2.64
N GLY A 226 4.16 32.28 -2.27
CA GLY A 226 4.40 30.97 -1.65
C GLY A 226 4.35 29.78 -2.63
N LEU A 227 4.10 30.02 -3.91
CA LEU A 227 4.12 29.03 -4.98
C LEU A 227 5.41 29.13 -5.79
N ARG A 228 5.89 27.99 -6.30
CA ARG A 228 7.08 27.95 -7.16
C ARG A 228 6.70 28.43 -8.56
N VAL A 229 7.28 29.55 -9.00
CA VAL A 229 7.19 29.96 -10.41
C VAL A 229 7.77 28.83 -11.25
N THR A 230 6.95 28.26 -12.13
CA THR A 230 7.30 27.03 -12.85
C THR A 230 7.40 27.34 -14.34
N THR A 231 8.63 27.47 -14.85
CA THR A 231 8.89 27.63 -16.29
C THR A 231 8.60 26.35 -17.05
N ARG A 232 8.65 26.37 -18.40
CA ARG A 232 8.50 25.15 -19.21
C ARG A 232 9.54 24.08 -18.82
N ALA A 233 10.82 24.47 -18.69
CA ALA A 233 11.87 23.56 -18.24
C ALA A 233 11.64 23.09 -16.78
N GLY A 234 11.16 24.00 -15.92
CA GLY A 234 10.81 23.67 -14.54
C GLY A 234 9.64 22.68 -14.43
N ARG A 235 8.64 22.79 -15.32
CA ARG A 235 7.52 21.87 -15.44
C ARG A 235 8.00 20.48 -15.86
N ASP A 236 8.85 20.39 -16.87
CA ASP A 236 9.35 19.10 -17.36
C ASP A 236 10.19 18.39 -16.28
N ALA A 237 11.02 19.15 -15.55
CA ALA A 237 11.74 18.65 -14.37
C ALA A 237 10.78 18.18 -13.26
N ALA A 238 9.73 18.95 -12.96
CA ALA A 238 8.71 18.57 -11.99
C ALA A 238 7.96 17.30 -12.41
N LEU A 239 7.59 17.16 -13.68
CA LEU A 239 6.94 15.97 -14.21
C LEU A 239 7.83 14.72 -14.01
N MET A 240 9.10 14.81 -14.39
CA MET A 240 10.06 13.70 -14.26
C MET A 240 10.28 13.27 -12.81
N VAL A 241 10.52 14.22 -11.90
CA VAL A 241 10.86 13.89 -10.51
C VAL A 241 9.63 13.52 -9.70
N LEU A 242 8.57 14.32 -9.79
CA LEU A 242 7.39 14.11 -8.97
C LEU A 242 6.62 12.89 -9.46
N SER A 243 6.37 12.74 -10.77
CA SER A 243 5.59 11.60 -11.29
C SER A 243 6.43 10.35 -11.54
N GLY A 244 7.75 10.50 -11.68
CA GLY A 244 8.70 9.39 -11.79
C GLY A 244 9.27 9.03 -10.42
N LEU A 245 10.42 9.60 -10.06
CA LEU A 245 11.22 9.14 -8.93
C LEU A 245 10.44 9.09 -7.60
N ALA A 246 9.86 10.21 -7.19
CA ALA A 246 9.17 10.33 -5.90
C ALA A 246 7.91 9.42 -5.85
N ASN A 247 7.08 9.49 -6.88
CA ASN A 247 5.85 8.71 -6.97
C ASN A 247 6.10 7.21 -6.99
N LYS A 248 7.04 6.74 -7.82
CA LYS A 248 7.33 5.31 -7.94
C LYS A 248 8.01 4.74 -6.70
N ARG A 249 8.80 5.54 -5.96
CA ARG A 249 9.34 5.13 -4.66
C ARG A 249 8.23 4.83 -3.65
N LEU A 250 7.23 5.72 -3.54
CA LEU A 250 6.09 5.52 -2.66
C LEU A 250 5.21 4.34 -3.08
N ALA A 251 4.91 4.22 -4.37
CA ALA A 251 4.16 3.07 -4.89
C ALA A 251 4.88 1.75 -4.62
N ALA A 252 6.20 1.70 -4.84
CA ALA A 252 7.01 0.52 -4.54
C ALA A 252 6.99 0.14 -3.06
N ALA A 253 7.09 1.11 -2.15
CA ALA A 253 7.01 0.88 -0.70
C ALA A 253 5.65 0.27 -0.30
N LEU A 254 4.54 0.77 -0.85
CA LEU A 254 3.20 0.21 -0.61
C LEU A 254 3.04 -1.20 -1.19
N ILE A 255 3.61 -1.47 -2.36
CA ILE A 255 3.59 -2.81 -2.98
C ILE A 255 4.38 -3.82 -2.15
N GLN A 256 5.50 -3.41 -1.54
CA GLN A 256 6.25 -4.27 -0.61
C GLN A 256 5.42 -4.67 0.62
N GLU A 257 4.46 -3.84 1.02
CA GLU A 257 3.47 -4.15 2.06
C GLU A 257 2.27 -4.96 1.56
N GLY A 258 2.30 -5.43 0.30
CA GLY A 258 1.24 -6.25 -0.30
C GLY A 258 0.00 -5.47 -0.74
N ILE A 259 0.09 -4.14 -0.84
CA ILE A 259 -0.99 -3.31 -1.39
C ILE A 259 -0.86 -3.27 -2.92
N GLN A 260 -1.98 -3.37 -3.63
CA GLN A 260 -2.02 -3.06 -5.06
C GLN A 260 -1.98 -1.54 -5.26
N ALA A 261 -0.80 -0.93 -5.16
CA ALA A 261 -0.65 0.52 -5.36
C ALA A 261 -0.43 0.86 -6.85
N ILE A 262 -1.04 1.95 -7.32
CA ILE A 262 -0.82 2.48 -8.66
C ILE A 262 -0.30 3.92 -8.58
N GLY A 263 0.90 4.14 -9.09
CA GLY A 263 1.50 5.46 -9.16
C GLY A 263 1.01 6.25 -10.37
N VAL A 264 0.27 7.33 -10.14
CA VAL A 264 -0.36 8.18 -11.16
C VAL A 264 -0.17 9.67 -10.87
N SER A 265 -0.65 10.52 -11.76
CA SER A 265 -0.75 11.96 -11.63
C SER A 265 -2.16 12.41 -12.05
N GLY A 266 -2.44 13.71 -11.96
CA GLY A 266 -3.65 14.31 -12.54
C GLY A 266 -3.74 14.21 -14.06
N VAL A 267 -2.62 13.94 -14.75
CA VAL A 267 -2.57 13.75 -16.22
C VAL A 267 -3.15 12.40 -16.62
N ASP A 268 -2.93 11.36 -15.81
CA ASP A 268 -3.39 10.00 -16.09
C ASP A 268 -4.92 9.94 -16.10
N ALA A 269 -5.47 9.50 -17.22
CA ALA A 269 -6.89 9.60 -17.56
C ALA A 269 -7.47 11.03 -17.48
N GLY A 270 -6.65 12.09 -17.33
CA GLY A 270 -7.13 13.45 -17.06
C GLY A 270 -7.93 13.55 -15.76
N VAL A 271 -7.52 12.79 -14.74
CA VAL A 271 -8.27 12.66 -13.48
C VAL A 271 -8.35 13.96 -12.68
N VAL A 272 -7.37 14.85 -12.82
CA VAL A 272 -7.43 16.23 -12.28
C VAL A 272 -7.22 17.20 -13.43
N ARG A 273 -8.22 18.06 -13.68
CA ARG A 273 -8.10 19.18 -14.60
C ARG A 273 -7.85 20.46 -13.85
N VAL A 274 -6.98 21.30 -14.44
CA VAL A 274 -6.57 22.56 -13.84
C VAL A 274 -6.69 23.71 -14.83
N GLU A 275 -6.76 24.91 -14.28
CA GLU A 275 -6.56 26.16 -14.99
C GLU A 275 -5.26 26.80 -14.53
N ARG A 276 -4.58 27.52 -15.43
CA ARG A 276 -3.41 28.32 -15.07
C ARG A 276 -3.82 29.39 -14.06
N ILE A 277 -3.03 29.57 -12.99
CA ILE A 277 -3.35 30.57 -11.95
C ILE A 277 -3.22 31.99 -12.52
N ASN A 278 -2.06 32.33 -13.08
CA ASN A 278 -1.80 33.64 -13.68
C ASN A 278 -0.55 33.59 -14.57
N ASP A 279 -0.25 34.70 -15.24
CA ASP A 279 0.90 34.77 -16.13
C ASP A 279 2.25 34.66 -15.42
N GLU A 280 2.37 35.28 -14.24
CA GLU A 280 3.60 35.33 -13.44
C GLU A 280 4.07 33.93 -13.02
N LEU A 281 3.16 33.07 -12.58
CA LEU A 281 3.47 31.72 -12.10
C LEU A 281 3.72 30.73 -13.25
N GLN A 282 3.37 31.09 -14.47
CA GLN A 282 3.57 30.26 -15.68
C GLN A 282 2.84 28.90 -15.59
N TYR A 283 3.55 27.78 -15.54
CA TYR A 283 2.98 26.43 -15.55
C TYR A 283 2.58 25.97 -14.13
N VAL A 284 1.93 26.87 -13.37
CA VAL A 284 1.30 26.53 -12.09
C VAL A 284 -0.22 26.55 -12.25
N GLY A 285 -0.85 25.45 -11.85
CA GLY A 285 -2.28 25.23 -12.04
C GLY A 285 -3.07 25.23 -10.73
N ARG A 286 -4.37 25.52 -10.83
CA ARG A 286 -5.37 25.32 -9.77
C ARG A 286 -6.39 24.27 -10.22
N PRO A 287 -6.71 23.26 -9.39
CA PRO A 287 -7.76 22.28 -9.70
C PRO A 287 -9.10 22.95 -9.95
N VAL A 288 -9.76 22.54 -11.03
CA VAL A 288 -11.11 23.01 -11.40
C VAL A 288 -12.09 21.87 -11.58
N SER A 289 -11.61 20.66 -11.86
CA SER A 289 -12.44 19.46 -11.83
C SER A 289 -11.62 18.22 -11.49
N VAL A 290 -12.28 17.26 -10.84
CA VAL A 290 -11.71 15.94 -10.55
C VAL A 290 -12.68 14.88 -11.05
N ARG A 291 -12.19 13.92 -11.84
CA ARG A 291 -12.98 12.79 -12.32
C ARG A 291 -13.08 11.72 -11.24
N ALA A 292 -14.00 11.95 -10.29
CA ALA A 292 -14.22 11.04 -9.16
C ALA A 292 -14.55 9.60 -9.60
N SER A 293 -15.25 9.41 -10.73
CA SER A 293 -15.60 8.08 -11.25
C SER A 293 -14.36 7.22 -11.55
N THR A 294 -13.28 7.81 -12.09
CA THR A 294 -12.03 7.09 -12.34
C THR A 294 -11.33 6.69 -11.05
N LEU A 295 -11.27 7.60 -10.07
CA LEU A 295 -10.70 7.31 -8.76
C LEU A 295 -11.50 6.22 -8.04
N ARG A 296 -12.83 6.28 -8.08
CA ARG A 296 -13.72 5.24 -7.53
C ARG A 296 -13.47 3.90 -8.21
N ALA A 297 -13.38 3.85 -9.54
CA ALA A 297 -13.10 2.61 -10.26
C ALA A 297 -11.75 1.98 -9.86
N TRP A 298 -10.71 2.78 -9.63
CA TRP A 298 -9.44 2.27 -9.10
C TRP A 298 -9.61 1.71 -7.69
N LEU A 299 -10.26 2.45 -6.78
CA LEU A 299 -10.49 2.01 -5.40
C LEU A 299 -11.37 0.75 -5.31
N GLU A 300 -12.41 0.67 -6.13
CA GLU A 300 -13.30 -0.50 -6.28
C GLU A 300 -12.57 -1.68 -6.92
N GLY A 301 -11.63 -1.42 -7.82
CA GLY A 301 -10.70 -2.41 -8.37
C GLY A 301 -9.58 -2.80 -7.40
N GLY A 302 -9.55 -2.24 -6.19
CA GLY A 302 -8.60 -2.60 -5.14
C GLY A 302 -7.24 -1.95 -5.31
N TRP A 303 -7.15 -0.94 -6.17
CA TRP A 303 -5.96 -0.16 -6.38
C TRP A 303 -5.93 1.02 -5.41
N LEU A 304 -4.80 1.21 -4.71
CA LEU A 304 -4.52 2.42 -3.94
C LEU A 304 -3.82 3.43 -4.85
N PRO A 305 -4.46 4.54 -5.25
CA PRO A 305 -3.84 5.54 -6.11
C PRO A 305 -2.82 6.37 -5.32
N VAL A 306 -1.59 6.41 -5.81
CA VAL A 306 -0.52 7.29 -5.31
C VAL A 306 -0.34 8.41 -6.33
N MET A 307 -0.75 9.62 -5.99
CA MET A 307 -0.89 10.74 -6.93
C MET A 307 0.24 11.77 -6.77
N ALA A 308 0.96 12.02 -7.86
CA ALA A 308 1.87 13.16 -7.99
C ALA A 308 1.09 14.45 -8.30
N PRO A 309 1.54 15.62 -7.84
CA PRO A 309 0.82 16.88 -7.97
C PRO A 309 1.10 17.57 -9.32
N MET A 310 1.04 16.79 -10.41
CA MET A 310 1.07 17.26 -11.78
C MET A 310 -0.30 17.02 -12.41
N SER A 311 -0.83 17.95 -13.19
CA SER A 311 -2.21 17.84 -13.70
C SER A 311 -2.37 18.43 -15.10
N LEU A 312 -3.42 17.99 -15.80
CA LEU A 312 -3.70 18.38 -17.18
C LEU A 312 -4.52 19.67 -17.23
N GLY A 313 -3.96 20.71 -17.82
CA GLY A 313 -4.63 21.99 -18.06
C GLY A 313 -5.81 21.85 -19.01
N VAL A 314 -6.81 22.71 -18.90
CA VAL A 314 -7.94 22.78 -19.86
C VAL A 314 -7.47 23.11 -21.29
N ASP A 315 -6.29 23.72 -21.43
CA ASP A 315 -5.57 24.03 -22.67
C ASP A 315 -4.74 22.86 -23.24
N GLY A 316 -4.65 21.73 -22.54
CA GLY A 316 -3.86 20.57 -22.95
C GLY A 316 -2.41 20.57 -22.48
N GLU A 317 -1.94 21.62 -21.80
CA GLU A 317 -0.60 21.68 -21.20
C GLU A 317 -0.56 20.99 -19.84
N ILE A 318 0.62 20.64 -19.35
CA ILE A 318 0.82 20.06 -18.02
C ILE A 318 1.21 21.16 -17.04
N TYR A 319 0.63 21.12 -15.85
CA TYR A 319 0.85 22.11 -14.80
C TYR A 319 1.34 21.46 -13.51
N ASN A 320 2.27 22.14 -12.85
CA ASN A 320 2.62 21.88 -11.46
C ASN A 320 1.52 22.43 -10.56
N VAL A 321 1.08 21.65 -9.56
CA VAL A 321 -0.02 22.03 -8.67
C VAL A 321 0.46 21.94 -7.23
N ASN A 322 -0.06 22.78 -6.35
CA ASN A 322 0.16 22.58 -4.92
C ASN A 322 -0.48 21.24 -4.50
N ALA A 323 0.29 20.35 -3.88
CA ALA A 323 -0.18 19.03 -3.43
C ALA A 323 -1.34 19.13 -2.44
N ASP A 324 -1.40 20.18 -1.62
CA ASP A 324 -2.50 20.41 -0.70
C ASP A 324 -3.80 20.78 -1.45
N HIS A 325 -3.71 21.54 -2.55
CA HIS A 325 -4.85 21.83 -3.42
C HIS A 325 -5.36 20.57 -4.14
N VAL A 326 -4.44 19.72 -4.62
CA VAL A 326 -4.83 18.41 -5.21
C VAL A 326 -5.54 17.56 -4.17
N ALA A 327 -5.02 17.50 -2.94
CA ALA A 327 -5.62 16.74 -1.85
C ALA A 327 -7.00 17.23 -1.45
N GLY A 328 -7.18 18.54 -1.32
CA GLY A 328 -8.50 19.15 -1.08
C GLY A 328 -9.48 18.82 -2.20
N ALA A 329 -9.11 19.04 -3.46
CA ALA A 329 -9.98 18.81 -4.62
C ALA A 329 -10.36 17.33 -4.77
N VAL A 330 -9.42 16.41 -4.59
CA VAL A 330 -9.66 14.96 -4.64
C VAL A 330 -10.55 14.50 -3.49
N ALA A 331 -10.27 14.96 -2.27
CA ALA A 331 -11.08 14.62 -1.10
C ALA A 331 -12.53 15.11 -1.24
N ALA A 332 -12.71 16.35 -1.69
CA ALA A 332 -14.02 16.93 -1.95
C ALA A 332 -14.80 16.15 -3.02
N ALA A 333 -14.16 15.87 -4.17
CA ALA A 333 -14.81 15.14 -5.27
C ALA A 333 -15.18 13.69 -4.91
N LEU A 334 -14.43 13.05 -4.02
CA LEU A 334 -14.73 11.72 -3.51
C LEU A 334 -15.73 11.72 -2.34
N GLY A 335 -16.05 12.87 -1.75
CA GLY A 335 -16.83 12.96 -0.52
C GLY A 335 -16.10 12.26 0.64
N ALA A 336 -14.78 12.45 0.74
CA ALA A 336 -13.96 11.71 1.67
C ALA A 336 -14.39 11.93 3.13
N LYS A 337 -14.36 10.86 3.92
CA LYS A 337 -14.63 10.87 5.36
C LYS A 337 -13.54 11.61 6.12
N LEU A 338 -12.30 11.49 5.66
CA LEU A 338 -11.14 12.10 6.28
C LEU A 338 -10.12 12.52 5.23
N LEU A 339 -9.70 13.78 5.28
CA LEU A 339 -8.47 14.26 4.63
C LEU A 339 -7.40 14.45 5.70
N THR A 340 -6.28 13.73 5.60
CA THR A 340 -5.16 13.84 6.54
C THR A 340 -3.94 14.48 5.89
N PHE A 341 -3.52 15.63 6.40
CA PHE A 341 -2.24 16.27 6.10
C PHE A 341 -1.16 15.76 7.05
N ILE A 342 -0.26 14.94 6.54
CA ILE A 342 0.94 14.45 7.22
C ILE A 342 2.05 15.50 7.07
N THR A 343 2.42 16.10 8.19
CA THR A 343 3.43 17.15 8.33
C THR A 343 4.49 16.75 9.36
N ASN A 344 5.45 17.62 9.63
CA ASN A 344 6.51 17.43 10.61
C ASN A 344 6.13 17.80 12.06
N VAL A 345 4.87 18.16 12.32
CA VAL A 345 4.36 18.53 13.65
C VAL A 345 3.19 17.64 14.04
N PRO A 346 3.00 17.32 15.34
CA PRO A 346 1.93 16.42 15.77
C PRO A 346 0.52 16.97 15.56
N GLY A 347 0.37 18.27 15.31
CA GLY A 347 -0.89 18.96 15.04
C GLY A 347 -0.76 20.46 15.30
N VAL A 348 -1.88 21.12 15.57
CA VAL A 348 -1.93 22.50 16.04
C VAL A 348 -1.69 22.53 17.54
N LEU A 349 -0.68 23.30 17.96
CA LEU A 349 -0.33 23.47 19.36
C LEU A 349 -0.89 24.79 19.89
N ASN A 350 -1.30 24.82 21.15
CA ASN A 350 -1.63 26.07 21.85
C ASN A 350 -0.34 26.80 22.30
N LYS A 351 -0.48 27.97 22.93
CA LYS A 351 0.66 28.76 23.45
C LYS A 351 1.51 28.03 24.51
N ARG A 352 1.00 26.96 25.12
CA ARG A 352 1.70 26.11 26.09
C ARG A 352 2.37 24.90 25.43
N MET A 353 2.39 24.83 24.11
CA MET A 353 2.92 23.70 23.33
C MET A 353 2.13 22.40 23.51
N GLU A 354 0.87 22.48 23.95
CA GLU A 354 -0.02 21.33 24.09
C GLU A 354 -0.85 21.15 22.81
N LEU A 355 -1.08 19.90 22.41
CA LEU A 355 -1.86 19.57 21.22
C LEU A 355 -3.33 19.95 21.43
N ILE A 356 -3.89 20.70 20.46
CA ILE A 356 -5.33 20.96 20.39
C ILE A 356 -5.96 19.81 19.61
N PRO A 357 -6.77 18.93 20.23
CA PRO A 357 -7.26 17.72 19.56
C PRO A 357 -8.33 18.02 18.50
N THR A 358 -9.12 19.07 18.69
CA THR A 358 -10.25 19.40 17.82
C THR A 358 -10.36 20.91 17.58
N LEU A 359 -10.59 21.31 16.33
CA LEU A 359 -10.84 22.70 15.94
C LEU A 359 -12.09 22.84 15.08
N THR A 360 -12.83 23.92 15.29
CA THR A 360 -13.87 24.41 14.38
C THR A 360 -13.39 25.71 13.74
N ALA A 361 -13.99 26.12 12.61
CA ALA A 361 -13.64 27.38 11.95
C ALA A 361 -13.58 28.56 12.94
N ARG A 362 -14.61 28.72 13.79
CA ARG A 362 -14.66 29.77 14.81
C ARG A 362 -13.49 29.72 15.80
N LYS A 363 -13.16 28.52 16.31
CA LYS A 363 -12.03 28.35 17.25
C LYS A 363 -10.70 28.63 16.56
N THR A 364 -10.55 28.19 15.31
CA THR A 364 -9.36 28.46 14.50
C THR A 364 -9.15 29.95 14.28
N GLU A 365 -10.19 30.70 13.91
CA GLU A 365 -10.10 32.16 13.74
C GLU A 365 -9.69 32.88 15.03
N ALA A 366 -10.28 32.48 16.16
CA ALA A 366 -9.94 33.05 17.46
C ALA A 366 -8.46 32.83 17.82
N LEU A 367 -7.94 31.61 17.57
CA LEU A 367 -6.54 31.27 17.82
C LEU A 367 -5.56 31.94 16.85
N ILE A 368 -6.00 32.28 15.64
CA ILE A 368 -5.22 33.11 14.72
C ILE A 368 -5.17 34.55 15.25
N ALA A 369 -6.33 35.11 15.64
CA ALA A 369 -6.42 36.47 16.14
C ALA A 369 -5.66 36.68 17.46
N ASP A 370 -5.64 35.67 18.35
CA ASP A 370 -4.90 35.74 19.61
C ASP A 370 -3.39 35.44 19.45
N GLY A 371 -2.95 35.02 18.26
CA GLY A 371 -1.56 34.71 17.92
C GLY A 371 -1.06 33.32 18.33
N ALA A 372 -1.90 32.43 18.88
CA ALA A 372 -1.55 31.03 19.14
C ALA A 372 -1.22 30.27 17.85
N ILE A 373 -1.99 30.51 16.79
CA ILE A 373 -1.70 30.00 15.45
C ILE A 373 -0.97 31.11 14.67
N SER A 374 0.28 30.87 14.30
CA SER A 374 1.11 31.85 13.62
C SER A 374 1.99 31.23 12.53
N GLY A 375 2.63 32.10 11.73
CA GLY A 375 3.59 31.72 10.69
C GLY A 375 3.02 30.70 9.69
N GLY A 376 3.82 29.67 9.37
CA GLY A 376 3.45 28.63 8.41
C GLY A 376 2.28 27.73 8.82
N MET A 377 1.77 27.84 10.05
CA MET A 377 0.57 27.11 10.48
C MET A 377 -0.71 27.77 9.98
N ILE A 378 -0.75 29.10 9.82
CA ILE A 378 -1.92 29.82 9.29
C ILE A 378 -2.37 29.25 7.93
N PRO A 379 -1.51 29.15 6.90
CA PRO A 379 -1.94 28.62 5.61
C PRO A 379 -2.41 27.15 5.72
N LYS A 380 -1.81 26.33 6.59
CA LYS A 380 -2.21 24.92 6.78
C LYS A 380 -3.61 24.80 7.37
N VAL A 381 -3.93 25.59 8.39
CA VAL A 381 -5.28 25.56 8.99
C VAL A 381 -6.31 26.15 8.04
N ARG A 382 -5.95 27.16 7.24
CA ARG A 382 -6.82 27.72 6.18
C ARG A 382 -7.18 26.67 5.14
N THR A 383 -6.20 25.93 4.63
CA THR A 383 -6.44 24.79 3.73
C THR A 383 -7.36 23.75 4.35
N CYS A 384 -7.25 23.48 5.66
CA CYS A 384 -8.15 22.56 6.33
C CYS A 384 -9.60 23.07 6.37
N LEU A 385 -9.79 24.36 6.62
CA LEU A 385 -11.12 24.97 6.59
C LEU A 385 -11.70 24.99 5.17
N GLU A 386 -10.91 25.36 4.17
CA GLU A 386 -11.32 25.31 2.76
C GLU A 386 -11.74 23.90 2.31
N ALA A 387 -11.03 22.87 2.76
CA ALA A 387 -11.39 21.49 2.46
C ALA A 387 -12.70 21.05 3.15
N LEU A 388 -12.96 21.51 4.39
CA LEU A 388 -14.25 21.28 5.04
C LEU A 388 -15.39 21.99 4.28
N ASP A 389 -15.19 23.24 3.90
CA ASP A 389 -16.17 24.03 3.14
C ASP A 389 -16.44 23.42 1.76
N ALA A 390 -15.44 22.76 1.17
CA ALA A 390 -15.57 22.02 -0.09
C ALA A 390 -16.29 20.65 0.06
N GLY A 391 -16.74 20.27 1.25
CA GLY A 391 -17.56 19.09 1.51
C GLY A 391 -16.81 17.87 2.06
N VAL A 392 -15.55 18.01 2.49
CA VAL A 392 -14.85 16.95 3.22
C VAL A 392 -15.42 16.83 4.63
N THR A 393 -15.67 15.60 5.10
CA THR A 393 -16.36 15.40 6.40
C THR A 393 -15.51 15.84 7.59
N ARG A 394 -14.24 15.44 7.60
CA ARG A 394 -13.26 15.82 8.64
C ARG A 394 -11.90 16.04 8.00
N VAL A 395 -11.11 16.95 8.56
CA VAL A 395 -9.73 17.17 8.13
C VAL A 395 -8.81 16.99 9.32
N ARG A 396 -7.62 16.40 9.14
CA ARG A 396 -6.64 16.18 10.20
C ARG A 396 -5.29 16.73 9.80
N ILE A 397 -4.64 17.42 10.74
CA ILE A 397 -3.21 17.71 10.67
C ILE A 397 -2.51 16.82 11.71
N THR A 398 -1.50 16.08 11.28
CA THR A 398 -0.70 15.22 12.16
C THR A 398 0.69 14.96 11.62
N ASN A 399 1.54 14.30 12.40
CA ASN A 399 2.80 13.72 11.92
C ASN A 399 2.66 12.21 11.68
N LEU A 400 3.71 11.58 11.18
CA LEU A 400 3.69 10.14 10.89
C LEU A 400 3.34 9.29 12.12
N ALA A 401 3.91 9.59 13.29
CA ALA A 401 3.59 8.89 14.54
C ALA A 401 2.10 9.05 14.93
N GLY A 402 1.51 10.21 14.66
CA GLY A 402 0.09 10.44 14.90
C GLY A 402 -0.83 9.75 13.90
N VAL A 403 -0.36 9.38 12.70
CA VAL A 403 -1.13 8.51 11.79
C VAL A 403 -1.34 7.14 12.43
N SER A 404 -0.29 6.54 12.96
CA SER A 404 -0.32 5.23 13.66
C SER A 404 -1.22 5.28 14.89
N ALA A 405 -1.05 6.31 15.72
CA ALA A 405 -1.79 6.45 16.98
C ALA A 405 -3.22 6.99 16.80
N GLY A 406 -3.62 7.36 15.57
CA GLY A 406 -4.88 8.04 15.33
C GLY A 406 -4.97 9.44 15.97
N LYS A 407 -3.85 10.07 16.30
CA LYS A 407 -3.74 11.37 16.98
C LYS A 407 -3.49 12.52 16.00
N GLY A 408 -3.74 13.74 16.48
CA GLY A 408 -3.50 14.99 15.76
C GLY A 408 -4.59 16.01 16.07
N THR A 409 -4.61 17.10 15.31
CA THR A 409 -5.69 18.07 15.37
C THR A 409 -6.70 17.77 14.29
N VAL A 410 -7.96 17.54 14.69
CA VAL A 410 -9.06 17.27 13.77
C VAL A 410 -9.97 18.48 13.64
N PHE A 411 -10.17 18.92 12.41
CA PHE A 411 -11.11 19.97 12.05
C PHE A 411 -12.47 19.35 11.76
N ILE A 412 -13.52 19.92 12.35
CA ILE A 412 -14.90 19.46 12.22
C ILE A 412 -15.83 20.62 11.83
N PRO A 413 -16.97 20.33 11.17
CA PRO A 413 -18.00 21.34 10.90
C PRO A 413 -18.57 21.97 12.18
N ALA A 414 -19.11 23.18 12.06
CA ALA A 414 -19.78 23.86 13.17
C ALA A 414 -20.99 23.02 13.68
N GLY A 415 -21.17 22.95 15.01
CA GLY A 415 -22.28 22.22 15.63
C GLY A 415 -22.00 20.76 15.99
N GLN A 416 -20.85 20.19 15.59
CA GLN A 416 -20.39 18.86 16.02
C GLN A 416 -19.41 18.89 17.21
N ASP A 417 -19.32 20.02 17.93
CA ASP A 417 -18.41 20.23 19.07
C ASP A 417 -18.59 19.22 20.22
N ALA A 418 -19.69 18.46 20.27
CA ALA A 418 -20.10 17.64 21.40
C ALA A 418 -19.78 16.13 21.31
N VAL A 419 -19.15 15.65 20.23
CA VAL A 419 -18.82 14.21 20.08
C VAL A 419 -17.31 14.00 20.08
N ALA A 420 -16.68 14.23 21.23
CA ALA A 420 -15.39 13.62 21.56
C ALA A 420 -15.61 12.82 22.85
N GLU A 421 -15.55 11.50 22.70
CA GLU A 421 -15.78 10.49 23.74
C GLU A 421 -14.86 10.62 24.97
N PRO A 422 -15.23 9.99 26.11
CA PRO A 422 -14.77 10.36 27.43
C PRO A 422 -13.31 9.99 27.66
N SER A 423 -12.66 10.82 28.47
CA SER A 423 -11.36 10.55 29.08
C SER A 423 -11.41 9.23 29.86
N SER A 424 -10.61 8.25 29.43
CA SER A 424 -10.13 7.14 30.26
C SER A 424 -8.61 7.15 30.29
#